data_AF-A0A9P1G610-F1
#
_entry.id   AF-A0A9P1G610-F1
#
_cell.length_a   1.000
_cell.length_b   1.000
_cell.length_c   1.000
_cell.angle_alpha   90.00
_cell.angle_beta   90.00
_cell.angle_gamma   90.00
#
_symmetry.space_group_name_H-M   'P 1'
#
loop_
_entity.id
_entity.type
_entity.pdbx_description
1 polymer ?
#
loop_
_entity_poly.entity_id
_entity_poly.type
_entity_poly.pdbx_seq_one_letter_code
_entity_poly.pdbx_strand_id
1 'polypeptide(L)'
;MADPVDAVPSPLDDEYEQDASSWPTRHLLADTWEENHQIRKNLRLTGKMMVWPKVDLTGVATLQSLSANRLCVGDALCVWATHCPDHAKPPPVEWLKDEVKQLYELLSIEPKPINIYLDAWGVKRSISLCLRRWRAPINNFRDSWIFVIYHTSRNT
;
A
#
# COMPACT_ATOMS: atom_id res chain seq x y z
N MET A 1 -13.74 9.83 48.76
CA MET A 1 -12.41 9.93 48.13
C MET A 1 -12.21 8.68 47.31
N ALA A 2 -12.18 8.82 46.00
CA ALA A 2 -11.82 7.76 45.06
C ALA A 2 -10.90 8.42 44.03
N ASP A 3 -9.69 7.88 43.88
CA ASP A 3 -8.66 8.39 42.98
C ASP A 3 -9.12 8.32 41.52
N PRO A 4 -8.72 9.27 40.65
CA PRO A 4 -9.01 9.18 39.24
C PRO A 4 -8.12 8.08 38.63
N VAL A 5 -8.77 7.15 37.94
CA VAL A 5 -8.12 6.12 37.13
C VAL A 5 -7.17 6.76 36.13
N ASP A 6 -5.89 6.45 36.24
CA ASP A 6 -4.87 6.75 35.22
C ASP A 6 -5.37 6.19 33.88
N ALA A 7 -5.67 7.10 32.96
CA ALA A 7 -5.95 6.76 31.58
C ALA A 7 -4.66 6.22 30.96
N VAL A 8 -4.56 4.90 30.85
CA VAL A 8 -3.52 4.22 30.07
C VAL A 8 -3.65 4.72 28.62
N PRO A 9 -2.62 5.37 28.04
CA PRO A 9 -2.67 5.77 26.63
C PRO A 9 -2.72 4.50 25.78
N SER A 10 -3.80 4.33 25.01
CA SER A 10 -3.90 3.27 24.01
C SER A 10 -2.94 3.59 22.85
N PRO A 11 -1.98 2.73 22.50
CA PRO A 11 -0.88 3.09 21.59
C PRO A 11 -1.26 2.99 20.10
N LEU A 12 -2.52 3.23 19.72
CA LEU A 12 -3.00 2.97 18.35
C LEU A 12 -3.72 4.14 17.66
N ASP A 13 -3.93 5.29 18.33
CA ASP A 13 -4.72 6.40 17.76
C ASP A 13 -3.88 7.60 17.31
N ASP A 14 -2.60 7.39 16.98
CA ASP A 14 -1.81 8.39 16.24
C ASP A 14 -2.11 8.27 14.73
N GLU A 15 -3.39 8.38 14.35
CA GLU A 15 -3.77 8.68 12.96
C GLU A 15 -3.55 10.18 12.74
N TYR A 16 -2.31 10.54 12.39
CA TYR A 16 -1.94 11.88 11.96
C TYR A 16 -2.87 12.31 10.82
N GLU A 17 -3.76 13.27 11.10
CA GLU A 17 -4.50 14.04 10.09
C GLU A 17 -3.48 14.77 9.21
N GLN A 18 -3.05 14.13 8.13
CA GLN A 18 -2.32 14.81 7.06
C GLN A 18 -3.35 15.52 6.18
N ASP A 19 -3.27 16.85 6.13
CA ASP A 19 -4.06 17.71 5.26
C ASP A 19 -4.10 17.14 3.83
N ALA A 20 -5.30 17.02 3.25
CA ALA A 20 -5.50 16.44 1.91
C ALA A 20 -4.73 17.20 0.79
N SER A 21 -4.22 18.40 1.07
CA SER A 21 -3.30 19.14 0.19
C SER A 21 -1.89 18.56 0.11
N SER A 22 -1.55 17.54 0.91
CA SER A 22 -0.25 16.87 0.95
C SER A 22 -0.27 15.48 0.31
N TRP A 23 -1.19 15.21 -0.61
CA TRP A 23 -1.25 13.92 -1.30
C TRP A 23 -0.54 14.00 -2.65
N PRO A 24 -0.04 12.86 -3.19
CA PRO A 24 0.42 12.78 -4.57
C PRO A 24 -0.66 13.24 -5.55
N THR A 25 -0.27 13.49 -6.81
CA THR A 25 -1.21 13.82 -7.89
C THR A 25 -2.38 12.84 -7.87
N ARG A 26 -3.58 13.39 -7.71
CA ARG A 26 -4.81 12.61 -7.56
C ARG A 26 -4.99 11.66 -8.74
N HIS A 27 -5.29 10.39 -8.43
CA HIS A 27 -5.60 9.33 -9.40
C HIS A 27 -4.41 8.88 -10.27
N LEU A 28 -3.21 9.42 -10.05
CA LEU A 28 -2.01 9.01 -10.77
C LEU A 28 -1.71 7.51 -10.56
N LEU A 29 -1.93 7.00 -9.35
CA LEU A 29 -1.69 5.60 -9.04
C LEU A 29 -2.77 4.70 -9.64
N ALA A 30 -4.03 5.14 -9.61
CA ALA A 30 -5.14 4.47 -10.29
C ALA A 30 -4.89 4.32 -11.79
N ASP A 31 -4.45 5.39 -12.46
CA ASP A 31 -4.12 5.38 -13.89
C ASP A 31 -2.94 4.43 -14.16
N THR A 32 -1.89 4.49 -13.34
CA THR A 32 -0.74 3.57 -13.44
C THR A 32 -1.17 2.11 -13.30
N TRP A 33 -2.09 1.82 -12.38
CA TRP A 33 -2.63 0.47 -12.19
C TRP A 33 -3.55 0.02 -13.32
N GLU A 34 -4.28 0.93 -13.97
CA GLU A 34 -5.13 0.62 -15.13
C GLU A 34 -4.29 0.13 -16.31
N GLU A 35 -3.14 0.77 -16.57
CA GLU A 35 -2.25 0.37 -17.67
C GLU A 35 -1.66 -1.03 -17.46
N ASN A 36 -1.62 -1.52 -16.21
CA ASN A 36 -1.06 -2.80 -15.85
C ASN A 36 -2.00 -3.97 -16.20
N HIS A 37 -1.66 -4.71 -17.27
CA HIS A 37 -2.44 -5.86 -17.73
C HIS A 37 -2.69 -6.93 -16.64
N GLN A 38 -1.73 -7.17 -15.73
CA GLN A 38 -1.89 -8.18 -14.69
C GLN A 38 -2.89 -7.73 -13.62
N ILE A 39 -2.85 -6.45 -13.24
CA ILE A 39 -3.81 -5.86 -12.29
C ILE A 39 -5.21 -5.90 -12.87
N ARG A 40 -5.39 -5.46 -14.12
CA ARG A 40 -6.69 -5.54 -14.83
C ARG A 40 -7.24 -6.96 -14.89
N LYS A 41 -6.39 -7.93 -15.23
CA LYS A 41 -6.76 -9.34 -15.29
C LYS A 41 -7.23 -9.84 -13.92
N ASN A 42 -6.49 -9.54 -12.85
CA ASN A 42 -6.84 -9.97 -11.50
C ASN A 42 -8.18 -9.36 -11.05
N LEU A 43 -8.35 -8.07 -11.26
CA LEU A 43 -9.57 -7.34 -10.92
C LEU A 43 -10.79 -7.88 -11.65
N ARG A 44 -10.69 -8.11 -12.96
CA ARG A 44 -11.80 -8.68 -13.75
C ARG A 44 -12.16 -10.12 -13.36
N LEU A 45 -11.17 -10.93 -12.98
CA LEU A 45 -11.40 -12.33 -12.63
C LEU A 45 -11.90 -12.52 -11.20
N THR A 46 -11.42 -11.71 -10.27
CA THR A 46 -11.62 -11.95 -8.83
C THR A 46 -12.40 -10.84 -8.12
N GLY A 47 -12.61 -9.70 -8.78
CA GLY A 47 -13.17 -8.50 -8.17
C GLY A 47 -12.27 -7.86 -7.11
N LYS A 48 -10.98 -8.21 -7.10
CA LYS A 48 -9.95 -7.74 -6.16
C LYS A 48 -8.66 -7.41 -6.89
N MET A 49 -7.98 -6.36 -6.45
CA MET A 49 -6.66 -5.98 -6.97
C MET A 49 -5.58 -6.88 -6.40
N MET A 50 -5.59 -7.07 -5.09
CA MET A 50 -4.58 -7.85 -4.40
C MET A 50 -4.90 -9.34 -4.35
N VAL A 51 -3.86 -10.13 -4.55
CA VAL A 51 -3.88 -11.59 -4.45
C VAL A 51 -3.34 -12.02 -3.09
N TRP A 52 -4.15 -12.77 -2.35
CA TRP A 52 -3.76 -13.35 -1.07
C TRP A 52 -3.39 -14.82 -1.27
N PRO A 53 -2.18 -15.26 -0.89
CA PRO A 53 -1.72 -16.64 -1.13
C PRO A 53 -2.60 -17.71 -0.49
N LYS A 54 -3.22 -17.37 0.65
CA LYS A 54 -4.16 -18.22 1.36
C LYS A 54 -5.27 -17.37 1.99
N VAL A 55 -6.46 -17.95 2.13
CA VAL A 55 -7.65 -17.25 2.65
C VAL A 55 -7.45 -16.82 4.10
N ASP A 56 -6.83 -17.66 4.93
CA ASP A 56 -6.48 -17.40 6.33
C ASP A 56 -5.43 -16.30 6.51
N LEU A 57 -4.69 -15.97 5.45
CA LEU A 57 -3.69 -14.91 5.43
C LEU A 57 -4.18 -13.64 4.73
N THR A 58 -5.49 -13.51 4.48
CA THR A 58 -6.06 -12.30 3.89
C THR A 58 -5.78 -11.09 4.79
N GLY A 59 -5.22 -10.02 4.22
CA GLY A 59 -4.84 -8.82 4.97
C GLY A 59 -3.51 -8.91 5.71
N VAL A 60 -2.84 -10.07 5.71
CA VAL A 60 -1.53 -10.26 6.34
C VAL A 60 -0.42 -10.08 5.32
N ALA A 61 0.36 -9.01 5.45
CA ALA A 61 1.54 -8.79 4.62
C ALA A 61 2.66 -9.78 4.96
N THR A 62 2.84 -10.77 4.11
CA THR A 62 3.94 -11.74 4.08
C THR A 62 4.83 -11.51 2.87
N LEU A 63 5.99 -12.18 2.80
CA LEU A 63 6.81 -12.16 1.58
C LEU A 63 6.11 -12.79 0.38
N GLN A 64 5.32 -13.84 0.60
CA GLN A 64 4.57 -14.50 -0.47
C GLN A 64 3.51 -13.56 -1.04
N SER A 65 2.73 -12.88 -0.17
CA SER A 65 1.78 -11.86 -0.63
C SER A 65 2.49 -10.67 -1.29
N LEU A 66 3.64 -10.24 -0.77
CA LEU A 66 4.40 -9.15 -1.40
C LEU A 66 4.87 -9.53 -2.81
N SER A 67 5.41 -10.75 -2.98
CA SER A 67 5.87 -11.25 -4.28
C SER A 67 4.72 -11.38 -5.29
N ALA A 68 3.55 -11.85 -4.82
CA ALA A 68 2.33 -11.97 -5.63
C ALA A 68 1.77 -10.60 -6.06
N ASN A 69 1.94 -9.58 -5.21
CA ASN A 69 1.42 -8.23 -5.42
C ASN A 69 2.51 -7.21 -5.79
N ARG A 70 3.68 -7.69 -6.25
CA ARG A 70 4.85 -6.84 -6.45
C ARG A 70 4.62 -5.65 -7.37
N LEU A 71 3.75 -5.81 -8.38
CA LEU A 71 3.46 -4.77 -9.36
C LEU A 71 2.68 -3.63 -8.71
N CYS A 72 1.51 -3.90 -8.13
CA CYS A 72 0.71 -2.84 -7.52
C CYS A 72 1.41 -2.19 -6.32
N VAL A 73 2.16 -2.98 -5.53
CA VAL A 73 2.96 -2.46 -4.41
C VAL A 73 4.14 -1.63 -4.90
N GLY A 74 4.81 -2.04 -5.99
CA GLY A 74 5.91 -1.33 -6.60
C GLY A 74 5.47 0.03 -7.14
N ASP A 75 4.37 0.06 -7.89
CA ASP A 75 3.81 1.30 -8.46
C ASP A 75 3.44 2.29 -7.36
N ALA A 76 2.74 1.83 -6.31
CA ALA A 76 2.37 2.65 -5.17
C ALA A 76 3.58 3.18 -4.41
N LEU A 77 4.61 2.36 -4.26
CA LEU A 77 5.85 2.73 -3.60
C LEU A 77 6.62 3.78 -4.42
N CYS A 78 6.67 3.65 -5.74
CA CYS A 78 7.29 4.63 -6.63
C CYS A 78 6.60 5.99 -6.52
N VAL A 79 5.27 6.03 -6.71
CA VAL A 79 4.48 7.27 -6.62
C VAL A 79 4.66 7.94 -5.25
N TRP A 80 4.56 7.15 -4.17
CA TRP A 80 4.68 7.68 -2.82
C TRP A 80 6.10 8.14 -2.47
N ALA A 81 7.13 7.39 -2.86
CA ALA A 81 8.53 7.75 -2.60
C ALA A 81 8.95 9.04 -3.32
N THR A 82 8.46 9.26 -4.55
CA THR A 82 8.71 10.51 -5.28
C THR A 82 8.04 11.71 -4.61
N HIS A 83 6.87 11.51 -3.99
CA HIS A 83 6.16 12.57 -3.27
C HIS A 83 6.77 12.88 -1.89
N CYS A 84 7.31 11.88 -1.20
CA CYS A 84 7.88 12.00 0.15
C CYS A 84 9.32 11.46 0.21
N PRO A 85 10.31 12.11 -0.46
CA PRO A 85 11.67 11.59 -0.58
C PRO A 85 12.41 11.52 0.76
N ASP A 86 12.15 12.48 1.66
CA ASP A 86 12.86 12.63 2.92
C ASP A 86 12.28 11.76 4.07
N HIS A 87 11.14 11.10 3.82
CA HIS A 87 10.40 10.37 4.84
C HIS A 87 10.04 8.96 4.38
N ALA A 88 10.78 7.97 4.88
CA ALA A 88 10.48 6.56 4.72
C ALA A 88 9.27 6.14 5.60
N LYS A 89 8.08 6.62 5.25
CA LYS A 89 6.79 6.25 5.86
C LYS A 89 5.90 5.60 4.81
N PRO A 90 5.03 4.64 5.19
CA PRO A 90 4.04 4.11 4.27
C PRO A 90 3.00 5.19 3.92
N PRO A 91 2.38 5.12 2.74
CA PRO A 91 1.30 6.04 2.37
C PRO A 91 0.11 5.97 3.33
N PRO A 92 -0.63 7.08 3.50
CA PRO A 92 -1.93 7.10 4.17
C PRO A 92 -2.90 6.10 3.53
N VAL A 93 -3.70 5.43 4.37
CA VAL A 93 -4.67 4.46 3.87
C VAL A 93 -5.83 5.15 3.14
N GLU A 94 -6.21 6.36 3.56
CA GLU A 94 -7.29 7.11 2.91
C GLU A 94 -6.94 7.52 1.47
N TRP A 95 -5.71 7.97 1.23
CA TRP A 95 -5.21 8.20 -0.13
C TRP A 95 -5.27 6.92 -0.97
N LEU A 96 -4.78 5.80 -0.43
CA LEU A 96 -4.84 4.51 -1.13
C LEU A 96 -6.28 4.05 -1.41
N LYS A 97 -7.24 4.32 -0.51
CA LYS A 97 -8.65 3.99 -0.74
C LYS A 97 -9.21 4.79 -1.90
N ASP A 98 -8.87 6.08 -2.02
CA ASP A 98 -9.30 6.93 -3.13
C ASP A 98 -8.74 6.41 -4.47
N GLU A 99 -7.46 6.07 -4.52
CA GLU A 99 -6.80 5.49 -5.71
C GLU A 99 -7.41 4.13 -6.10
N VAL A 100 -7.62 3.24 -5.12
CA VAL A 100 -8.24 1.93 -5.38
C VAL A 100 -9.68 2.10 -5.86
N LYS A 101 -10.45 3.00 -5.24
CA LYS A 101 -11.83 3.27 -5.66
C LYS A 101 -11.87 3.76 -7.10
N GLN A 102 -10.99 4.71 -7.46
CA GLN A 102 -10.87 5.21 -8.82
C GLN A 102 -10.54 4.10 -9.82
N LEU A 103 -9.62 3.19 -9.49
CA LEU A 103 -9.29 2.05 -10.34
C LEU A 103 -10.50 1.15 -10.61
N TYR A 104 -11.34 0.90 -9.60
CA TYR A 104 -12.56 0.11 -9.77
C TYR A 104 -13.55 0.80 -10.70
N GLU A 105 -13.69 2.13 -10.60
CA GLU A 105 -14.51 2.95 -11.49
C GLU A 105 -14.00 2.89 -12.94
N LEU A 106 -12.69 3.09 -13.15
CA LEU A 106 -12.05 3.02 -14.48
C LEU A 106 -12.26 1.65 -15.15
N LEU A 107 -12.23 0.57 -14.38
CA LEU A 107 -12.43 -0.79 -14.89
C LEU A 107 -13.90 -1.22 -14.94
N SER A 108 -14.84 -0.34 -14.58
CA SER A 108 -16.28 -0.64 -14.52
C SER A 108 -16.60 -1.87 -13.66
N ILE A 109 -15.89 -2.01 -12.53
CA ILE A 109 -16.08 -3.09 -11.56
C ILE A 109 -16.87 -2.55 -10.38
N GLU A 110 -17.95 -3.24 -10.03
CA GLU A 110 -18.77 -2.86 -8.88
C GLU A 110 -17.94 -2.89 -7.58
N PRO A 111 -17.73 -1.74 -6.92
CA PRO A 111 -16.89 -1.66 -5.75
C PRO A 111 -17.62 -2.20 -4.52
N LYS A 112 -17.10 -3.30 -3.96
CA LYS A 112 -17.47 -3.72 -2.59
C LYS A 112 -16.61 -2.96 -1.59
N PRO A 113 -17.18 -2.24 -0.60
CA PRO A 113 -16.41 -1.46 0.36
C PRO A 113 -15.30 -2.26 1.06
N ILE A 114 -15.58 -3.53 1.36
CA ILE A 114 -14.60 -4.44 1.96
C ILE A 114 -13.42 -4.74 1.04
N ASN A 115 -13.63 -4.83 -0.28
CA ASN A 115 -12.56 -5.10 -1.23
C ASN A 115 -11.66 -3.86 -1.39
N ILE A 116 -12.25 -2.66 -1.49
CA ILE A 116 -11.48 -1.40 -1.50
C ILE A 116 -10.60 -1.31 -0.25
N TYR A 117 -11.20 -1.55 0.93
CA TYR A 117 -10.46 -1.52 2.19
C TYR A 117 -9.33 -2.55 2.21
N LEU A 118 -9.60 -3.81 1.83
CA LEU A 118 -8.60 -4.89 1.85
C LEU A 118 -7.45 -4.62 0.88
N ASP A 119 -7.74 -4.08 -0.31
CA ASP A 119 -6.74 -3.74 -1.31
C ASP A 119 -5.87 -2.56 -0.84
N ALA A 120 -6.49 -1.46 -0.39
CA ALA A 120 -5.76 -0.29 0.12
C ALA A 120 -4.91 -0.64 1.36
N TRP A 121 -5.51 -1.35 2.32
CA TRP A 121 -4.82 -1.78 3.53
C TRP A 121 -3.68 -2.76 3.24
N GLY A 122 -3.91 -3.69 2.30
CA GLY A 122 -2.90 -4.65 1.89
C GLY A 122 -1.69 -3.98 1.24
N VAL A 123 -1.90 -2.96 0.39
CA VAL A 123 -0.82 -2.16 -0.20
C VAL A 123 -0.04 -1.44 0.90
N LYS A 124 -0.72 -0.72 1.80
CA LYS A 124 -0.08 -0.02 2.96
C LYS A 124 0.77 -0.97 3.79
N ARG A 125 0.24 -2.15 4.15
CA ARG A 125 0.93 -3.15 4.97
C ARG A 125 2.12 -3.77 4.23
N SER A 126 2.01 -3.98 2.92
CA SER A 126 3.08 -4.51 2.09
C SER A 126 4.22 -3.51 1.94
N ILE A 127 3.91 -2.22 1.71
CA ILE A 127 4.89 -1.13 1.75
C ILE A 127 5.54 -1.04 3.14
N SER A 128 4.76 -1.12 4.22
CA SER A 128 5.29 -1.13 5.58
C SER A 128 6.24 -2.31 5.84
N LEU A 129 5.99 -3.47 5.22
CA LEU A 129 6.90 -4.61 5.26
C LEU A 129 8.19 -4.33 4.47
N CYS A 130 8.09 -3.75 3.26
CA CYS A 130 9.24 -3.31 2.47
C CYS A 130 10.12 -2.33 3.24
N LEU A 131 9.53 -1.23 3.76
CA LEU A 131 10.23 -0.20 4.53
C LEU A 131 10.95 -0.77 5.76
N ARG A 132 10.27 -1.65 6.53
CA ARG A 132 10.88 -2.31 7.70
C ARG A 132 12.04 -3.21 7.29
N ARG A 133 11.92 -3.93 6.18
CA ARG A 133 13.00 -4.77 5.68
C ARG A 133 14.12 -3.97 5.04
N TRP A 134 13.88 -2.77 4.49
CA TRP A 134 14.93 -1.90 3.95
C TRP A 134 15.87 -1.36 5.03
N ARG A 135 15.45 -1.39 6.30
CA ARG A 135 16.36 -1.18 7.45
C ARG A 135 17.23 -2.40 7.76
N ALA A 136 16.94 -3.57 7.19
CA ALA A 136 17.83 -4.71 7.18
C ALA A 136 18.78 -4.61 5.96
N PRO A 137 20.03 -5.09 6.06
CA PRO A 137 21.00 -4.95 4.98
C PRO A 137 20.44 -5.45 3.64
N ILE A 138 20.50 -4.57 2.64
CA ILE A 138 19.90 -4.68 1.29
C ILE A 138 20.29 -5.99 0.58
N ASN A 139 21.41 -6.60 0.97
CA ASN A 139 21.94 -7.83 0.39
C ASN A 139 21.13 -9.09 0.76
N ASN A 140 20.14 -8.97 1.66
CA ASN A 140 19.29 -10.08 2.10
C ASN A 140 17.95 -10.17 1.35
N PHE A 141 17.68 -9.28 0.40
CA PHE A 141 16.50 -9.40 -0.44
C PHE A 141 16.72 -10.46 -1.53
N ARG A 142 15.95 -11.54 -1.47
CA ARG A 142 15.90 -12.56 -2.54
C ARG A 142 15.36 -12.02 -3.86
N ASP A 143 14.60 -10.93 -3.81
CA ASP A 143 13.89 -10.36 -4.95
C ASP A 143 14.61 -9.12 -5.49
N SER A 144 15.27 -9.26 -6.64
CA SER A 144 16.10 -8.23 -7.28
C SER A 144 15.35 -6.95 -7.69
N TRP A 145 14.03 -7.02 -7.86
CA TRP A 145 13.22 -5.84 -8.23
C TRP A 145 13.06 -4.84 -7.07
N ILE A 146 13.08 -5.33 -5.82
CA ILE A 146 13.03 -4.48 -4.62
C ILE A 146 14.30 -3.61 -4.53
N PHE A 147 15.43 -4.16 -4.98
CA PHE A 147 16.70 -3.46 -5.08
C PHE A 147 16.68 -2.35 -6.14
N VAL A 148 16.07 -2.61 -7.30
CA VAL A 148 15.97 -1.66 -8.41
C VAL A 148 15.15 -0.42 -8.00
N ILE A 149 13.96 -0.62 -7.44
CA ILE A 149 13.10 0.52 -6.99
C ILE A 149 13.81 1.38 -5.94
N TYR A 150 14.56 0.76 -5.03
CA TYR A 150 15.32 1.47 -4.00
C TYR A 150 16.49 2.30 -4.56
N HIS A 151 17.17 1.80 -5.60
CA HIS A 151 18.25 2.54 -6.24
C HIS A 151 17.76 3.67 -7.13
N THR A 152 16.59 3.51 -7.76
CA THR A 152 15.99 4.57 -8.57
C THR A 152 15.52 5.74 -7.70
N SER A 153 14.98 5.49 -6.50
CA SER A 153 14.48 6.56 -5.60
C SER A 153 15.55 7.39 -4.88
N ARG A 154 16.83 6.99 -4.93
CA ARG A 154 17.95 7.74 -4.33
C ARG A 154 18.83 8.50 -5.33
N ASN A 155 18.64 8.29 -6.63
CA ASN A 155 19.50 8.84 -7.68
C ASN A 155 18.79 9.87 -8.59
N THR A 156 17.61 10.32 -8.19
CA THR A 156 16.87 11.47 -8.75
C THR A 156 16.61 12.45 -7.63
#